data_AF-A0A378NCR1-F1
#
_entry.id   AF-A0A378NCR1-F1
#
_cell.length_a   1.000
_cell.length_b   1.000
_cell.length_c   1.000
_cell.angle_alpha   90.00
_cell.angle_beta   90.00
_cell.angle_gamma   90.00
#
_symmetry.space_group_name_H-M   'P 1'
#
loop_
_entity.id
_entity.type
_entity.pdbx_description
1 polymer ?
#
loop_
_entity_poly.entity_id
_entity_poly.type
_entity_poly.pdbx_seq_one_letter_code
_entity_poly.pdbx_strand_id
1 'polypeptide(L)'
;MSYLFDLMKTPQNLILSTVLLSASFVAEANSSSLVQQARIDATQQQIDAAQQHRQQQYQQNQAEKFQPKADVRLETQINDTLTLSNHELPCYPIHQITLIDYSPDNSLTTSQFQWAFEKAVKSLHLTLPHCFGGEGLAVLMKQIQNEIIGKGYVTTRVVTAEQDLRGGKISFNRDSGQNTQYFSGR
;
A
#
# COMPACT_ATOMS: atom_id res chain seq x y z
N MET A 1 -28.80 -34.81 -50.57
CA MET A 1 -27.51 -34.11 -50.39
C MET A 1 -26.63 -34.99 -49.52
N SER A 2 -25.81 -35.82 -50.16
CA SER A 2 -24.34 -35.68 -50.18
C SER A 2 -23.70 -36.21 -48.89
N TYR A 3 -23.38 -37.51 -48.81
CA TYR A 3 -22.07 -38.16 -49.10
C TYR A 3 -20.93 -37.54 -48.26
N LEU A 4 -20.21 -38.23 -47.37
CA LEU A 4 -19.10 -39.19 -47.56
C LEU A 4 -18.47 -39.30 -46.13
N PHE A 5 -17.88 -40.35 -45.58
CA PHE A 5 -17.55 -41.71 -46.00
C PHE A 5 -17.26 -42.47 -44.69
N ASP A 6 -17.99 -43.55 -44.46
CA ASP A 6 -17.74 -44.52 -43.40
C ASP A 6 -17.07 -45.72 -44.08
N LEU A 7 -15.82 -46.03 -43.71
CA LEU A 7 -15.15 -47.27 -44.09
C LEU A 7 -14.24 -47.72 -42.95
N MET A 8 -14.86 -48.05 -41.82
CA MET A 8 -14.27 -48.94 -40.83
C MET A 8 -14.47 -50.38 -41.31
N LYS A 9 -13.45 -50.95 -41.95
CA LYS A 9 -13.47 -52.34 -42.41
C LYS A 9 -12.52 -53.19 -41.57
N THR A 10 -13.10 -53.90 -40.60
CA THR A 10 -12.52 -55.09 -39.98
C THR A 10 -12.41 -56.23 -40.99
N PRO A 11 -11.42 -57.11 -40.83
CA PRO A 11 -11.70 -58.50 -40.44
C PRO A 11 -10.80 -58.93 -39.28
N GLN A 12 -11.36 -59.30 -38.13
CA GLN A 12 -11.57 -60.70 -37.71
C GLN A 12 -10.43 -61.65 -38.12
N ASN A 13 -9.58 -62.01 -37.15
CA ASN A 13 -9.39 -63.43 -36.79
C ASN A 13 -8.61 -63.58 -35.48
N LEU A 14 -9.19 -64.40 -34.59
CA LEU A 14 -8.62 -65.31 -33.58
C LEU A 14 -7.19 -64.98 -33.09
N ILE A 15 -6.94 -64.88 -31.79
CA ILE A 15 -6.71 -66.06 -30.94
C ILE A 15 -6.89 -65.64 -29.47
N LEU A 16 -7.91 -66.20 -28.82
CA LEU A 16 -7.95 -66.31 -27.36
C LEU A 16 -7.47 -67.72 -27.00
N SER A 17 -6.40 -67.77 -26.23
CA SER A 17 -5.97 -68.88 -25.37
C SER A 17 -5.49 -70.17 -26.05
N THR A 18 -4.20 -70.49 -25.92
CA THR A 18 -3.75 -71.67 -25.15
C THR A 18 -2.22 -71.80 -25.11
N VAL A 19 -1.72 -71.93 -23.88
CA VAL A 19 -0.60 -72.80 -23.47
C VAL A 19 0.83 -72.31 -23.70
N LEU A 20 1.41 -71.78 -22.60
CA LEU A 20 2.71 -72.14 -22.02
C LEU A 20 3.56 -73.12 -22.84
N LEU A 21 4.72 -72.67 -23.34
CA LEU A 21 6.03 -73.35 -23.31
C LEU A 21 6.94 -72.86 -24.45
N SER A 22 7.74 -71.82 -24.19
CA SER A 22 9.15 -71.83 -24.59
C SER A 22 9.95 -70.90 -23.69
N ALA A 23 11.02 -71.48 -23.16
CA ALA A 23 11.88 -70.93 -22.14
C ALA A 23 12.86 -69.90 -22.71
N SER A 24 13.24 -68.97 -21.84
CA SER A 24 14.47 -68.17 -21.87
C SER A 24 14.54 -67.03 -22.90
N PHE A 25 15.31 -66.00 -22.51
CA PHE A 25 15.49 -64.67 -23.12
C PHE A 25 14.33 -63.72 -22.76
N VAL A 26 14.33 -63.07 -21.59
CA VAL A 26 15.29 -62.03 -21.21
C VAL A 26 15.66 -62.13 -19.72
N ALA A 27 16.85 -62.65 -19.43
CA ALA A 27 17.56 -62.34 -18.21
C ALA A 27 18.64 -61.34 -18.61
N GLU A 28 18.39 -60.02 -18.46
CA GLU A 28 19.37 -58.91 -18.43
C GLU A 28 18.67 -57.56 -18.61
N ALA A 29 18.00 -57.06 -17.56
CA ALA A 29 17.63 -55.63 -17.49
C ALA A 29 17.43 -55.09 -16.05
N ASN A 30 17.91 -55.80 -15.01
CA ASN A 30 17.69 -55.37 -13.62
C ASN A 30 18.82 -54.46 -13.09
N SER A 31 19.97 -54.39 -13.77
CA SER A 31 21.13 -53.59 -13.33
C SER A 31 21.09 -52.14 -13.82
N SER A 32 20.40 -51.87 -14.94
CA SER A 32 20.24 -50.51 -15.48
C SER A 32 19.21 -49.69 -14.70
N SER A 33 18.18 -50.31 -14.12
CA SER A 33 17.12 -49.62 -13.38
C SER A 33 17.56 -49.04 -12.02
N LEU A 34 18.41 -49.75 -11.27
CA LEU A 34 18.93 -49.27 -9.97
C LEU A 34 19.90 -48.08 -10.14
N VAL A 35 20.75 -48.11 -11.18
CA VAL A 35 21.65 -46.99 -11.49
C VAL A 35 20.85 -45.79 -12.01
N GLN A 36 19.77 -46.02 -12.76
CA GLN A 36 18.88 -44.96 -13.20
C GLN A 36 18.11 -44.34 -12.03
N GLN A 37 17.62 -45.17 -11.09
CA GLN A 37 16.92 -44.72 -9.89
C GLN A 37 17.83 -43.87 -8.99
N ALA A 38 19.06 -44.32 -8.74
CA ALA A 38 20.04 -43.57 -7.94
C ALA A 38 20.39 -42.21 -8.57
N ARG A 39 20.40 -42.11 -9.90
CA ARG A 39 20.60 -40.83 -10.60
C ARG A 39 19.40 -39.89 -10.48
N ILE A 40 18.17 -40.42 -10.53
CA ILE A 40 16.95 -39.65 -10.32
C ILE A 40 16.90 -39.13 -8.88
N ASP A 41 17.21 -39.97 -7.90
CA ASP A 41 17.23 -39.60 -6.48
C ASP A 41 18.30 -38.54 -6.20
N ALA A 42 19.50 -38.68 -6.78
CA ALA A 42 20.56 -37.68 -6.66
C ALA A 42 20.18 -36.35 -7.32
N THR A 43 19.49 -36.39 -8.47
CA THR A 43 19.01 -35.19 -9.16
C THR A 43 17.90 -34.50 -8.35
N GLN A 44 16.99 -35.29 -7.76
CA GLN A 44 15.93 -34.78 -6.90
C GLN A 44 16.50 -34.08 -5.66
N GLN A 45 17.46 -34.70 -4.99
CA GLN A 45 18.16 -34.10 -3.85
C GLN A 45 18.86 -32.78 -4.20
N GLN A 46 19.46 -32.70 -5.39
CA GLN A 46 20.08 -31.47 -5.89
C GLN A 46 19.05 -30.36 -6.16
N ILE A 47 17.89 -30.72 -6.75
CA ILE A 47 16.80 -29.78 -7.01
C ILE A 47 16.23 -29.25 -5.69
N ASP A 48 15.98 -30.13 -4.72
CA ASP A 48 15.43 -29.78 -3.42
C ASP A 48 16.38 -28.84 -2.65
N ALA A 49 17.70 -29.14 -2.66
CA ALA A 49 18.71 -28.28 -2.06
C ALA A 49 18.77 -26.89 -2.73
N ALA A 50 18.70 -26.84 -4.06
CA ALA A 50 18.69 -25.57 -4.80
C ALA A 50 17.42 -24.76 -4.53
N GLN A 51 16.27 -25.41 -4.39
CA GLN A 51 15.01 -24.76 -4.02
C GLN A 51 15.07 -24.17 -2.61
N GLN A 52 15.58 -24.93 -1.63
CA GLN A 52 15.78 -24.44 -0.26
C GLN A 52 16.70 -23.21 -0.22
N HIS A 53 17.80 -23.23 -0.97
CA HIS A 53 18.72 -22.11 -1.03
C HIS A 53 18.07 -20.85 -1.63
N ARG A 54 17.26 -20.99 -2.69
CA ARG A 54 16.48 -19.86 -3.22
C ARG A 54 15.49 -19.32 -2.20
N GLN A 55 14.77 -20.20 -1.49
CA GLN A 55 13.81 -19.79 -0.47
C GLN A 55 14.49 -18.94 0.64
N GLN A 56 15.66 -19.38 1.11
CA GLN A 56 16.44 -18.66 2.12
C GLN A 56 16.91 -17.30 1.62
N GLN A 57 17.42 -17.22 0.39
CA GLN A 57 17.82 -15.94 -0.21
C GLN A 57 16.65 -14.97 -0.35
N TYR A 58 15.47 -15.45 -0.76
CA TYR A 58 14.27 -14.62 -0.81
C TYR A 58 13.88 -14.09 0.57
N GLN A 59 13.93 -14.93 1.61
CA GLN A 59 13.63 -14.52 2.98
C GLN A 59 14.62 -13.48 3.51
N GLN A 60 15.92 -13.66 3.25
CA GLN A 60 16.97 -12.71 3.64
C GLN A 60 16.78 -11.35 2.95
N ASN A 61 16.57 -11.35 1.63
CA ASN A 61 16.32 -10.13 0.87
C ASN A 61 15.04 -9.40 1.32
N GLN A 62 14.01 -10.13 1.73
CA GLN A 62 12.81 -9.53 2.31
C GLN A 62 13.11 -8.94 3.70
N ALA A 63 13.80 -9.69 4.56
CA ALA A 63 14.19 -9.22 5.89
C ALA A 63 15.00 -7.93 5.81
N GLU A 64 15.97 -7.82 4.90
CA GLU A 64 16.74 -6.59 4.66
C GLU A 64 15.87 -5.40 4.23
N LYS A 65 14.85 -5.62 3.39
CA LYS A 65 13.92 -4.56 2.96
C LYS A 65 13.02 -4.07 4.09
N PHE A 66 12.68 -4.95 5.03
CA PHE A 66 11.83 -4.63 6.18
C PHE A 66 12.61 -4.43 7.48
N GLN A 67 13.95 -4.33 7.42
CA GLN A 67 14.72 -3.92 8.59
C GLN A 67 14.20 -2.55 9.02
N PRO A 68 13.67 -2.41 10.25
CA PRO A 68 13.25 -1.12 10.76
C PRO A 68 14.49 -0.23 10.77
N LYS A 69 14.56 0.71 9.82
CA LYS A 69 15.54 1.80 9.87
C LYS A 69 15.32 2.50 11.20
N ALA A 70 16.44 2.80 11.87
CA ALA A 70 16.54 3.39 13.20
C ALA A 70 15.31 4.22 13.55
N ASP A 71 14.71 3.94 14.69
CA ASP A 71 13.52 4.59 15.24
C ASP A 71 13.58 6.11 14.96
N VAL A 72 12.93 6.53 13.86
CA VAL A 72 12.78 7.93 13.55
C VAL A 72 11.71 8.38 14.51
N ARG A 73 12.16 8.77 15.70
CA ARG A 73 11.30 9.39 16.70
C ARG A 73 10.79 10.67 16.05
N LEU A 74 9.58 10.62 15.51
CA LEU A 74 8.85 11.82 15.13
C LEU A 74 8.76 12.63 16.40
N GLU A 75 9.56 13.69 16.49
CA GLU A 75 9.45 14.71 17.52
C GLU A 75 8.15 15.46 17.26
N THR A 76 7.03 14.84 17.61
CA THR A 76 5.75 15.52 17.71
C THR A 76 5.83 16.37 18.99
N GLN A 77 6.63 17.43 18.96
CA GLN A 77 6.57 18.46 19.99
C GLN A 77 5.27 19.23 19.75
N ILE A 78 4.17 18.71 20.30
CA ILE A 78 2.86 19.38 20.34
C ILE A 78 2.90 20.58 21.32
N ASN A 79 4.01 20.77 22.03
CA ASN A 79 4.11 21.67 23.18
C ASN A 79 4.61 23.09 22.86
N ASP A 80 4.89 23.41 21.60
CA ASP A 80 5.14 24.80 21.23
C ASP A 80 3.81 25.55 21.28
N THR A 81 3.70 26.54 22.16
CA THR A 81 2.54 27.44 22.17
C THR A 81 2.59 28.27 20.89
N LEU A 82 1.75 27.90 19.92
CA LEU A 82 1.63 28.60 18.65
C LEU A 82 0.86 29.91 18.86
N THR A 83 1.36 31.00 18.29
CA THR A 83 0.74 32.33 18.36
C THR A 83 0.79 32.98 16.99
N LEU A 84 -0.27 33.70 16.61
CA LEU A 84 -0.28 34.50 15.40
C LEU A 84 0.45 35.83 15.62
N SER A 85 1.37 36.17 14.72
CA SER A 85 2.00 37.48 14.68
C SER A 85 1.06 38.50 14.03
N ASN A 86 1.04 39.72 14.55
CA ASN A 86 0.29 40.84 13.94
C ASN A 86 1.17 41.71 13.02
N HIS A 87 2.46 41.39 12.90
CA HIS A 87 3.44 42.20 12.17
C HIS A 87 4.10 41.38 11.06
N GLU A 88 3.30 40.95 10.10
CA GLU A 88 3.78 40.21 8.94
C GLU A 88 3.83 41.12 7.70
N LEU A 89 4.85 40.97 6.85
CA LEU A 89 4.95 41.63 5.54
C LEU A 89 5.59 40.68 4.49
N PRO A 90 5.02 40.54 3.28
CA PRO A 90 3.74 41.09 2.84
C PRO A 90 2.57 40.41 3.57
N CYS A 91 1.47 41.14 3.73
CA CYS A 91 0.31 40.66 4.48
C CYS A 91 -1.00 41.03 3.79
N TYR A 92 -1.97 40.12 3.86
CA TYR A 92 -3.25 40.20 3.16
C TYR A 92 -4.42 40.08 4.15
N PRO A 93 -5.42 40.98 4.08
CA PRO A 93 -6.58 40.91 4.97
C PRO A 93 -7.51 39.78 4.54
N ILE A 94 -7.59 38.73 5.36
CA ILE A 94 -8.44 37.58 5.13
C ILE A 94 -9.73 37.75 5.92
N HIS A 95 -10.85 37.53 5.24
CA HIS A 95 -12.20 37.68 5.78
C HIS A 95 -12.89 36.34 5.97
N GLN A 96 -12.44 35.30 5.28
CA GLN A 96 -13.03 33.97 5.33
C GLN A 96 -11.95 32.89 5.20
N ILE A 97 -12.06 31.86 6.03
CA ILE A 97 -11.20 30.67 5.97
C ILE A 97 -12.11 29.44 5.97
N THR A 98 -11.86 28.51 5.06
CA THR A 98 -12.63 27.27 4.92
C THR A 98 -11.72 26.05 4.90
N LEU A 99 -12.13 24.98 5.59
CA LEU A 99 -11.49 23.67 5.52
C LEU A 99 -12.37 22.73 4.69
N ILE A 100 -11.87 22.28 3.56
CA ILE A 100 -12.57 21.43 2.61
C ILE A 100 -11.85 20.08 2.47
N ASP A 101 -12.59 19.05 2.07
CA ASP A 101 -11.98 17.78 1.69
C ASP A 101 -11.78 17.74 0.17
N TYR A 102 -10.68 17.12 -0.29
CA TYR A 102 -10.48 16.87 -1.71
C TYR A 102 -11.47 15.80 -2.18
N SER A 103 -12.31 16.17 -3.16
CA SER A 103 -13.23 15.23 -3.82
C SER A 103 -12.90 15.13 -5.31
N PRO A 104 -12.82 13.92 -5.89
CA PRO A 104 -12.46 13.72 -7.29
C PRO A 104 -13.47 14.32 -8.29
N ASP A 105 -14.68 14.66 -7.84
CA ASP A 105 -15.71 15.36 -8.61
C ASP A 105 -15.63 16.90 -8.50
N ASN A 106 -14.59 17.44 -7.87
CA ASN A 106 -14.42 18.86 -7.52
C ASN A 106 -15.57 19.43 -6.66
N SER A 107 -16.33 18.57 -5.96
CA SER A 107 -17.33 19.03 -5.00
C SER A 107 -16.63 19.63 -3.78
N LEU A 108 -16.92 20.92 -3.51
CA LEU A 108 -16.42 21.64 -2.34
C LEU A 108 -17.31 21.30 -1.13
N THR A 109 -17.00 20.20 -0.46
CA THR A 109 -17.69 19.81 0.77
C THR A 109 -16.88 20.24 1.99
N THR A 110 -17.56 20.69 3.03
CA THR A 110 -16.94 21.00 4.33
C THR A 110 -16.25 19.74 4.86
N SER A 111 -15.00 19.88 5.28
CA SER A 111 -14.24 18.75 5.80
C SER A 111 -14.85 18.20 7.08
N GLN A 112 -14.77 16.89 7.28
CA GLN A 112 -15.10 16.25 8.57
C GLN A 112 -14.22 16.76 9.73
N PHE A 113 -13.10 17.43 9.43
CA PHE A 113 -12.19 18.01 10.40
C PHE A 113 -12.49 19.48 10.72
N GLN A 114 -13.66 19.99 10.34
CA GLN A 114 -14.09 21.37 10.66
C GLN A 114 -13.98 21.66 12.18
N TRP A 115 -14.24 20.67 13.03
CA TRP A 115 -14.07 20.79 14.49
C TRP A 115 -12.63 21.13 14.91
N ALA A 116 -11.63 20.66 14.16
CA ALA A 116 -10.22 20.91 14.45
C ALA A 116 -9.85 22.35 14.07
N PHE A 117 -10.38 22.83 12.95
CA PHE A 117 -10.28 24.24 12.58
C PHE A 117 -10.90 25.16 13.64
N GLU A 118 -12.12 24.87 14.08
CA GLU A 118 -12.80 25.69 15.11
C GLU A 118 -12.02 25.74 16.43
N LYS A 119 -11.41 24.62 16.84
CA LYS A 119 -10.52 24.61 18.00
C LYS A 119 -9.26 25.43 17.76
N ALA A 120 -8.60 25.27 16.61
CA ALA A 120 -7.41 26.02 16.26
C ALA A 120 -7.65 27.54 16.28
N VAL A 121 -8.78 28.00 15.73
CA VAL A 121 -9.20 29.41 15.77
C VAL A 121 -9.30 29.91 17.21
N LYS A 122 -9.91 29.13 18.10
CA LYS A 122 -10.04 29.47 19.52
C LYS A 122 -8.68 29.50 20.22
N SER A 123 -7.84 28.49 20.01
CA SER A 123 -6.51 28.38 20.62
C SER A 123 -5.60 29.54 20.21
N LEU A 124 -5.65 29.95 18.94
CA LEU A 124 -4.88 31.07 18.40
C LEU A 124 -5.50 32.44 18.68
N HIS A 125 -6.67 32.50 19.32
CA HIS A 125 -7.44 33.74 19.51
C HIS A 125 -7.68 34.49 18.19
N LEU A 126 -7.84 33.74 17.10
CA LEU A 126 -8.00 34.30 15.76
C LEU A 126 -9.38 34.90 15.60
N THR A 127 -9.43 36.19 15.27
CA THR A 127 -10.65 36.91 14.91
C THR A 127 -10.52 37.45 13.48
N LEU A 128 -11.52 37.19 12.65
CA LEU A 128 -11.56 37.71 11.29
C LEU A 128 -12.27 39.09 11.25
N PRO A 129 -11.85 40.02 10.38
CA PRO A 129 -10.73 39.88 9.45
C PRO A 129 -9.37 39.92 10.16
N HIS A 130 -8.43 39.09 9.70
CA HIS A 130 -7.06 39.05 10.21
C HIS A 130 -6.07 39.19 9.05
N CYS A 131 -4.93 39.82 9.32
CA CYS A 131 -3.89 39.97 8.33
C CYS A 131 -3.02 38.70 8.32
N PHE A 132 -2.97 38.00 7.20
CA PHE A 132 -2.13 36.81 7.02
C PHE A 132 -1.07 37.03 5.95
N GLY A 133 0.16 36.60 6.22
CA GLY A 133 1.11 36.19 5.20
C GLY A 133 1.41 34.69 5.31
N GLY A 134 2.59 34.28 4.84
CA GLY A 134 3.01 32.87 4.84
C GLY A 134 3.24 32.28 6.25
N GLU A 135 3.77 33.08 7.19
CA GLU A 135 4.05 32.64 8.56
C GLU A 135 2.74 32.41 9.32
N GLY A 136 1.82 33.38 9.31
CA GLY A 136 0.51 33.23 9.95
C GLY A 136 -0.28 32.04 9.39
N LEU A 137 -0.19 31.82 8.07
CA LEU A 137 -0.82 30.67 7.42
C LEU A 137 -0.22 29.34 7.90
N ALA A 138 1.10 29.25 7.96
CA ALA A 138 1.80 28.06 8.45
C ALA A 138 1.47 27.76 9.92
N VAL A 139 1.38 28.79 10.76
CA VAL A 139 0.97 28.66 12.17
C VAL A 139 -0.45 28.12 12.26
N LEU A 140 -1.39 28.68 11.50
CA LEU A 140 -2.77 28.19 11.48
C LEU A 140 -2.86 26.73 11.01
N MET A 141 -2.18 26.38 9.91
CA MET A 141 -2.12 25.00 9.42
C MET A 141 -1.56 24.05 10.48
N LYS A 142 -0.45 24.42 11.13
CA LYS A 142 0.18 23.62 12.19
C LYS A 142 -0.76 23.44 13.37
N GLN A 143 -1.49 24.47 13.78
CA GLN A 143 -2.45 24.35 14.88
C GLN A 143 -3.63 23.42 14.49
N ILE A 144 -4.19 23.54 13.29
CA ILE A 144 -5.27 22.64 12.83
C ILE A 144 -4.76 21.19 12.85
N GLN A 145 -3.55 20.95 12.34
CA GLN A 145 -2.90 19.65 12.35
C GLN A 145 -2.73 19.10 13.77
N ASN A 146 -2.30 19.94 14.72
CA ASN A 146 -2.15 19.56 16.13
C ASN A 146 -3.48 19.15 16.75
N GLU A 147 -4.58 19.86 16.46
CA GLU A 147 -5.91 19.48 16.94
C GLU A 147 -6.36 18.12 16.39
N ILE A 148 -6.12 17.86 15.10
CA ILE A 148 -6.38 16.57 14.43
C ILE A 148 -5.60 15.44 15.09
N ILE A 149 -4.29 15.62 15.28
CA ILE A 149 -3.40 14.66 15.96
C ILE A 149 -3.84 14.44 17.40
N GLY A 150 -4.22 15.50 18.12
CA GLY A 150 -4.66 15.43 19.52
C GLY A 150 -5.92 14.59 19.73
N LYS A 151 -6.72 14.35 18.69
CA LYS A 151 -7.84 13.39 18.71
C LYS A 151 -7.49 11.98 18.18
N GLY A 152 -6.23 11.69 17.86
CA GLY A 152 -5.78 10.36 17.43
C GLY A 152 -5.74 10.12 15.92
N TYR A 153 -5.93 11.16 15.09
CA TYR A 153 -5.84 11.08 13.63
C TYR A 153 -4.41 11.35 13.14
N VAL A 154 -3.46 10.49 13.53
CA VAL A 154 -2.02 10.72 13.34
C VAL A 154 -1.53 10.65 11.89
N THR A 155 -2.30 10.03 10.99
CA THR A 155 -1.96 9.88 9.56
C THR A 155 -2.60 10.93 8.66
N THR A 156 -3.47 11.78 9.22
CA THR A 156 -4.15 12.85 8.47
C THR A 156 -3.23 14.04 8.31
N ARG A 157 -3.19 14.65 7.12
CA ARG A 157 -2.42 15.86 6.85
C ARG A 157 -3.30 17.00 6.35
N VAL A 158 -3.07 18.21 6.85
CA VAL A 158 -3.66 19.44 6.32
C VAL A 158 -2.68 20.08 5.33
N VAL A 159 -3.14 20.32 4.11
CA VAL A 159 -2.37 20.93 3.04
C VAL A 159 -3.13 22.11 2.44
N THR A 160 -2.45 22.94 1.65
CA THR A 160 -3.10 23.90 0.77
C THR A 160 -2.34 23.95 -0.54
N ALA A 161 -3.06 24.16 -1.64
CA ALA A 161 -2.44 24.45 -2.92
C ALA A 161 -1.92 25.89 -2.94
N GLU A 162 -1.22 26.31 -3.99
CA GLU A 162 -0.92 27.73 -4.17
C GLU A 162 -2.25 28.52 -4.29
N GLN A 163 -2.45 29.51 -3.41
CA GLN A 163 -3.66 30.34 -3.39
C GLN A 163 -3.31 31.81 -3.46
N ASP A 164 -4.16 32.57 -4.15
CA ASP A 164 -4.08 34.02 -4.18
C ASP A 164 -4.82 34.64 -2.99
N LEU A 165 -4.05 35.05 -1.99
CA LEU A 165 -4.56 35.64 -0.75
C LEU A 165 -5.21 37.02 -0.93
N ARG A 166 -4.98 37.69 -2.07
CA ARG A 166 -5.56 39.02 -2.36
C ARG A 166 -7.09 38.99 -2.43
N GLY A 167 -7.67 37.82 -2.70
CA GLY A 167 -9.12 37.62 -2.68
C GLY A 167 -9.75 37.60 -1.29
N GLY A 168 -8.95 37.64 -0.22
CA GLY A 168 -9.43 37.67 1.17
C GLY A 168 -10.00 36.33 1.66
N LYS A 169 -9.72 35.23 0.96
CA LYS A 169 -10.18 33.88 1.28
C LYS A 169 -9.03 32.89 1.30
N ILE A 170 -9.04 31.99 2.28
CA ILE A 170 -8.11 30.86 2.36
C ILE A 170 -8.92 29.57 2.39
N SER A 171 -8.48 28.57 1.61
CA SER A 171 -8.99 27.21 1.66
C SER A 171 -7.87 26.23 1.99
N PHE A 172 -8.10 25.40 3.00
CA PHE A 172 -7.24 24.26 3.32
C PHE A 172 -7.89 22.96 2.87
N ASN A 173 -7.08 22.04 2.39
CA ASN A 173 -7.49 20.71 1.96
C ASN A 173 -6.90 19.65 2.88
N ARG A 174 -7.65 18.59 3.14
CA ARG A 174 -7.06 17.38 3.73
C ARG A 174 -6.38 16.55 2.65
N ASP A 175 -5.10 16.23 2.85
CA ASP A 175 -4.38 15.22 2.09
C ASP A 175 -4.55 13.87 2.83
N SER A 176 -5.40 13.00 2.29
CA SER A 176 -5.46 11.63 2.76
C SER A 176 -4.46 10.79 1.98
N GLY A 177 -3.28 10.58 2.57
CA GLY A 177 -2.63 9.29 2.42
C GLY A 177 -3.66 8.22 2.82
N GLN A 178 -3.85 7.20 1.98
CA GLN A 178 -4.86 6.16 2.12
C GLN A 178 -4.71 5.34 3.42
N ASN A 179 -5.02 5.89 4.59
CA ASN A 179 -5.24 5.18 5.86
C ASN A 179 -5.51 6.19 6.98
N THR A 180 -6.68 6.83 6.98
CA THR A 180 -7.15 7.57 8.17
C THR A 180 -7.59 6.55 9.23
N GLN A 181 -6.65 5.94 9.93
CA GLN A 181 -6.98 5.09 11.08
C GLN A 181 -7.05 5.95 12.33
N TYR A 182 -8.25 6.03 12.90
CA TYR A 182 -8.50 6.59 14.22
C TYR A 182 -7.90 5.65 15.26
N PHE A 183 -6.69 5.97 15.75
CA PHE A 183 -6.09 5.21 16.84
C PHE A 183 -6.71 5.72 18.15
N SER A 184 -7.78 5.06 18.59
CA SER A 184 -8.34 5.26 19.94
C SER A 184 -7.37 4.68 20.96
N GLY A 185 -6.46 5.50 21.48
CA GLY A 185 -5.65 5.17 22.65
C GLY A 185 -6.54 5.00 23.88
N ARG A 186 -6.39 3.87 24.56
CA ARG A 186 -7.02 3.56 25.84
C ARG A 186 -6.11 3.99 26.99
#